data_AF-A0A7H5EWB1-F1
#
_entry.id   AF-A0A7H5EWB1-F1
#
_cell.length_a   1.000
_cell.length_b   1.000
_cell.length_c   1.000
_cell.angle_alpha   90.00
_cell.angle_beta   90.00
_cell.angle_gamma   90.00
#
_symmetry.space_group_name_H-M   'P 1'
#
loop_
_entity.id
_entity.type
_entity.pdbx_description
1 polymer ?
#
loop_
_entity_poly.entity_id
_entity_poly.type
_entity_poly.pdbx_seq_one_letter_code
_entity_poly.pdbx_strand_id
1 'polypeptide(L)'
;MLPLLPYIDLHHAPNWIILRIDTYELKDYVEDYLTEACDIEYEYFVKVGPMPGHPEESTYDLYFPDRYPAIALRRAIARLEEREVVRIAQLNLK
;
A
#
# COMPACT_ATOMS: atom_id res chain seq x y z
N MET A 1 14.03 -0.33 -5.15
CA MET A 1 12.61 -0.68 -4.91
C MET A 1 12.55 -2.19 -4.88
N LEU A 2 12.05 -2.76 -3.78
CA LEU A 2 11.84 -4.22 -3.70
C LEU A 2 10.36 -4.40 -3.43
N PRO A 3 9.59 -4.98 -4.38
CA PRO A 3 8.17 -5.24 -4.15
C PRO A 3 8.00 -6.09 -2.91
N LEU A 4 7.06 -5.69 -2.06
CA LEU A 4 6.77 -6.41 -0.83
C LEU A 4 5.73 -7.50 -1.10
N LEU A 5 4.73 -7.15 -1.89
CA LEU A 5 3.73 -8.02 -2.52
C LEU A 5 3.42 -7.45 -3.92
N PRO A 6 2.78 -8.20 -4.82
CA PRO A 6 2.26 -7.64 -6.07
C PRO A 6 1.44 -6.38 -5.79
N TYR A 7 1.63 -5.33 -6.60
CA TYR A 7 0.90 -4.04 -6.49
C TYR A 7 1.17 -3.23 -5.20
N ILE A 8 2.14 -3.67 -4.36
CA ILE A 8 2.48 -3.00 -3.10
C ILE A 8 4.00 -2.86 -2.96
N ASP A 9 4.46 -1.62 -2.92
CA ASP A 9 5.86 -1.25 -2.73
C ASP A 9 6.05 -0.47 -1.43
N LEU A 10 7.21 -0.66 -0.77
CA LEU A 10 7.58 0.06 0.43
C LEU A 10 8.82 0.91 0.18
N HIS A 11 8.73 2.20 0.49
CA HIS A 11 9.79 3.18 0.32
C HIS A 11 10.12 3.89 1.61
N HIS A 12 11.35 4.37 1.69
CA HIS A 12 11.81 5.25 2.74
C HIS A 12 12.15 6.61 2.16
N ALA A 13 11.65 7.66 2.80
CA ALA A 13 12.02 9.04 2.56
C ALA A 13 12.43 9.69 3.90
N PRO A 14 13.09 10.87 3.89
CA PRO A 14 13.38 11.58 5.12
C PRO A 14 12.09 11.82 5.92
N ASN A 15 12.04 11.34 7.16
CA ASN A 15 10.90 11.40 8.11
C ASN A 15 9.66 10.58 7.74
N TRP A 16 9.69 9.82 6.63
CA TRP A 16 8.52 9.10 6.14
C TRP A 16 8.85 7.67 5.72
N ILE A 17 7.93 6.78 6.04
CA ILE A 17 7.82 5.49 5.39
C ILE A 17 6.62 5.59 4.46
N ILE A 18 6.81 5.29 3.18
CA ILE A 18 5.79 5.45 2.16
C ILE A 18 5.40 4.07 1.65
N LEU A 19 4.12 3.72 1.83
CA LEU A 19 3.55 2.52 1.23
C LEU A 19 2.86 2.93 -0.07
N ARG A 20 3.40 2.46 -1.19
CA ARG A 20 2.85 2.67 -2.51
C ARG A 20 1.95 1.50 -2.88
N ILE A 21 0.73 1.80 -3.29
CA ILE A 21 -0.30 0.80 -3.58
C ILE A 21 -0.97 1.15 -4.91
N ASP A 22 -1.09 0.18 -5.81
CA ASP A 22 -1.85 0.34 -7.04
C ASP A 22 -3.32 0.01 -6.83
N THR A 23 -4.20 0.74 -7.53
CA THR A 23 -5.69 0.66 -7.48
C THR A 23 -6.30 1.20 -6.19
N TYR A 24 -7.51 1.74 -6.30
CA TYR A 24 -8.21 2.31 -5.15
C TYR A 24 -8.68 1.23 -4.17
N GLU A 25 -9.24 0.14 -4.67
CA GLU A 25 -9.81 -0.95 -3.89
C GLU A 25 -8.74 -1.71 -3.10
N LEU A 26 -7.55 -1.91 -3.69
CA LEU A 26 -6.45 -2.49 -2.93
C LEU A 26 -5.94 -1.54 -1.84
N LYS A 27 -5.90 -0.23 -2.13
CA LYS A 27 -5.55 0.80 -1.14
C LYS A 27 -6.54 0.78 0.03
N ASP A 28 -7.84 0.70 -0.23
CA ASP A 28 -8.92 0.61 0.78
C ASP A 28 -8.76 -0.66 1.65
N TYR A 29 -8.58 -1.82 1.02
CA TYR A 29 -8.36 -3.08 1.73
C TYR A 29 -7.12 -3.06 2.64
N VAL A 30 -6.01 -2.50 2.16
CA VAL A 30 -4.77 -2.42 2.93
C VAL A 30 -4.92 -1.41 4.08
N GLU A 31 -5.62 -0.30 3.86
CA GLU A 31 -5.93 0.70 4.89
C GLU A 31 -6.76 0.10 6.03
N ASP A 32 -7.81 -0.64 5.71
CA ASP A 32 -8.64 -1.35 6.69
C ASP A 32 -7.80 -2.36 7.48
N TYR A 33 -6.99 -3.18 6.80
CA TYR A 33 -6.13 -4.16 7.47
C TYR A 33 -5.12 -3.51 8.42
N LEU A 34 -4.46 -2.44 7.98
CA LEU A 34 -3.46 -1.75 8.78
C LEU A 34 -4.09 -1.08 10.00
N THR A 35 -5.24 -0.42 9.83
CA THR A 35 -5.91 0.32 10.90
C THR A 35 -6.60 -0.63 11.88
N GLU A 36 -7.43 -1.54 11.37
CA GLU A 36 -8.29 -2.38 12.22
C GLU A 36 -7.56 -3.57 12.84
N ALA A 37 -6.66 -4.22 12.08
CA ALA A 37 -6.00 -5.45 12.53
C ALA A 37 -4.58 -5.21 13.09
N CYS A 38 -3.91 -4.14 12.65
CA CYS A 38 -2.53 -3.88 13.05
C CYS A 38 -2.34 -2.66 13.96
N ASP A 39 -3.36 -1.81 14.14
CA ASP A 39 -3.26 -0.54 14.88
C ASP A 39 -2.15 0.36 14.30
N ILE A 40 -2.07 0.42 12.96
CA ILE A 40 -1.09 1.21 12.21
C ILE A 40 -1.84 2.21 11.32
N GLU A 41 -1.76 3.48 11.70
CA GLU A 41 -2.37 4.59 10.95
C GLU A 41 -1.33 5.36 10.14
N TYR A 42 -1.67 5.72 8.90
CA TYR A 42 -0.92 6.70 8.12
C TYR A 42 -1.37 8.13 8.46
N GLU A 43 -0.55 9.14 8.14
CA GLU A 43 -0.87 10.54 8.45
C GLU A 43 -1.64 11.24 7.33
N TYR A 44 -1.25 10.97 6.07
CA TYR A 44 -2.01 11.35 4.89
C TYR A 44 -1.70 10.40 3.72
N PHE A 45 -2.51 10.46 2.67
CA PHE A 45 -2.24 9.77 1.41
C PHE A 45 -2.33 10.75 0.23
N VAL A 46 -1.67 10.41 -0.88
CA VAL A 46 -1.77 11.18 -2.13
C VAL A 46 -2.00 10.22 -3.30
N LYS A 47 -2.74 10.70 -4.31
CA LYS A 47 -2.82 10.03 -5.62
C LYS A 47 -1.61 10.45 -6.45
N VAL A 48 -0.77 9.48 -6.81
CA VAL A 48 0.52 9.70 -7.47
C VAL A 48 0.35 9.91 -8.98
N GLY A 49 -0.59 9.20 -9.59
CA GLY A 49 -0.82 9.22 -11.03
C GLY A 49 -1.46 7.94 -11.53
N PRO A 50 -1.55 7.76 -12.86
CA PRO A 50 -2.07 6.54 -13.45
C PRO A 50 -1.17 5.33 -13.13
N MET A 51 -1.80 4.18 -12.92
CA MET A 51 -1.09 2.92 -12.75
C MET A 51 -0.37 2.53 -14.05
N PRO A 52 0.88 2.04 -14.00
CA PRO A 52 1.58 1.56 -15.18
C PRO A 52 0.81 0.45 -15.89
N GLY A 53 0.49 0.65 -17.18
CA GLY A 53 -0.26 -0.30 -18.01
C GLY A 53 -1.78 -0.20 -17.89
N HIS A 54 -2.30 0.58 -16.94
CA HIS A 54 -3.72 0.75 -16.64
C HIS A 54 -4.03 2.23 -16.39
N PRO A 55 -4.13 3.07 -17.44
CA PRO A 55 -4.27 4.52 -17.32
C PRO A 55 -5.58 5.01 -16.67
N GLU A 56 -6.60 4.17 -16.67
CA GLU A 56 -7.87 4.35 -15.96
C GLU A 56 -7.74 4.17 -14.45
N GLU A 57 -6.75 3.41 -14.01
CA GLU A 57 -6.45 3.15 -12.61
C GLU A 57 -5.36 4.05 -12.07
N SER A 58 -5.26 4.14 -10.75
CA SER A 58 -4.35 5.07 -10.07
C SER A 58 -3.46 4.38 -9.05
N THR A 59 -2.25 4.91 -8.88
CA THR A 59 -1.33 4.56 -7.80
C THR A 59 -1.45 5.58 -6.67
N TYR A 60 -1.39 5.11 -5.44
CA TYR A 60 -1.53 5.89 -4.21
C TYR A 60 -0.30 5.71 -3.33
N ASP A 61 0.16 6.80 -2.70
CA ASP A 61 1.22 6.77 -1.68
C ASP A 61 0.60 7.11 -0.33
N LEU A 62 0.75 6.19 0.64
CA LEU A 62 0.35 6.39 2.04
C LEU A 62 1.60 6.75 2.85
N TYR A 63 1.55 7.87 3.57
CA TYR A 63 2.68 8.43 4.30
C TYR A 63 2.56 8.11 5.79
N PHE A 64 3.45 7.26 6.27
CA PHE A 64 3.56 6.89 7.67
C PHE A 64 4.70 7.67 8.33
N PRO A 65 4.45 8.29 9.50
CA PRO A 65 5.47 8.98 10.25
C PRO A 65 6.55 8.00 10.73
N ASP A 66 7.79 8.48 10.83
CA ASP A 66 8.96 7.70 11.25
C ASP A 66 8.87 7.06 12.64
N ARG A 67 7.89 7.45 13.46
CA ARG A 67 7.53 6.78 14.72
C ARG A 67 7.20 5.30 14.52
N TYR A 68 6.69 4.92 13.35
CA TYR A 68 6.51 3.52 13.00
C TYR A 68 7.84 2.98 12.46
N PRO A 69 8.47 1.98 13.10
CA PRO A 69 9.67 1.41 12.54
C PRO A 69 9.29 0.66 11.26
N ALA A 70 10.00 0.87 10.15
CA ALA A 70 9.63 0.26 8.87
C ALA A 70 9.58 -1.27 8.88
N ILE A 71 10.30 -1.90 9.80
CA ILE A 71 10.19 -3.35 10.02
C ILE A 71 8.78 -3.76 10.50
N ALA A 72 8.08 -2.91 11.28
CA ALA A 72 6.72 -3.18 11.73
C ALA A 72 5.75 -3.14 10.54
N LEU A 73 5.79 -2.07 9.73
CA LEU A 73 4.94 -1.97 8.55
C LEU A 73 5.25 -3.08 7.54
N ARG A 74 6.53 -3.39 7.31
CA ARG A 74 6.93 -4.50 6.45
C ARG A 74 6.41 -5.85 6.94
N ARG A 75 6.42 -6.09 8.25
CA ARG A 75 5.89 -7.33 8.85
C ARG A 75 4.37 -7.39 8.78
N ALA A 76 3.68 -6.27 8.95
CA ALA A 76 2.23 -6.20 8.82
C ALA A 76 1.83 -6.56 7.39
N ILE A 77 2.38 -5.87 6.38
CA ILE A 77 2.05 -6.13 4.98
C ILE A 77 2.43 -7.55 4.54
N ALA A 78 3.56 -8.10 5.02
CA ALA A 78 3.97 -9.47 4.70
C ALA A 78 3.02 -10.57 5.26
N ARG A 79 2.05 -10.22 6.11
CA ARG A 79 1.01 -11.15 6.59
C ARG A 79 -0.21 -11.21 5.66
N LEU A 80 -0.34 -10.27 4.73
CA LEU A 80 -1.40 -10.31 3.73
C LEU A 80 -1.15 -11.50 2.79
N GLU A 81 -2.22 -12.22 2.46
CA GLU A 81 -2.13 -13.31 1.49
C GLU A 81 -1.97 -12.76 0.08
N GLU A 82 -0.88 -13.14 -0.60
CA GLU A 82 -0.58 -12.69 -1.96
C GLU A 82 -1.74 -12.91 -2.93
N ARG A 83 -2.41 -14.07 -2.85
CA ARG A 83 -3.56 -14.40 -3.70
C ARG A 83 -4.71 -13.41 -3.53
N GLU A 84 -4.95 -12.96 -2.31
CA GLU A 84 -6.02 -12.03 -2.01
C GLU A 84 -5.69 -10.62 -2.49
N VAL A 85 -4.44 -10.19 -2.29
CA VAL A 85 -3.92 -8.92 -2.83
C VAL A 85 -4.08 -8.86 -4.36
N VAL A 86 -3.68 -9.92 -5.06
CA VAL A 86 -3.84 -10.00 -6.52
C VAL A 86 -5.31 -9.99 -6.92
N ARG A 87 -6.16 -10.76 -6.22
CA ARG A 87 -7.60 -10.84 -6.51
C ARG A 87 -8.26 -9.47 -6.39
N ILE A 88 -7.95 -8.72 -5.33
CA ILE A 88 -8.53 -7.38 -5.07
C ILE A 88 -8.04 -6.39 -6.12
N ALA A 89 -6.74 -6.33 -6.40
CA ALA A 89 -6.19 -5.44 -7.42
C ALA A 89 -6.86 -5.66 -8.78
N GLN A 90 -7.12 -6.92 -9.16
CA GLN A 90 -7.75 -7.29 -10.43
C GLN A 90 -9.24 -6.93 -10.53
N LEU A 91 -9.92 -6.52 -9.44
CA LEU A 91 -11.31 -6.06 -9.53
C LEU A 91 -11.45 -4.81 -10.41
N ASN A 92 -10.41 -4.00 -10.42
CA ASN A 92 -10.28 -2.74 -11.13
C ASN A 92 -9.75 -2.87 -12.56
N LEU A 93 -8.91 -3.88 -12.82
CA LEU A 93 -8.13 -4.00 -14.06
C LEU A 93 -8.90 -4.65 -15.23
N LYS A 94 -10.21 -4.42 -15.33
CA LYS A 94 -11.10 -5.09 -16.29
C LYS A 94 -11.20 -4.37 -17.64
#